data_AF-A0A522PSW8-F1
#
_entry.id   AF-A0A522PSW8-F1
#
_cell.length_a   1.000
_cell.length_b   1.000
_cell.length_c   1.000
_cell.angle_alpha   90.00
_cell.angle_beta   90.00
_cell.angle_gamma   90.00
#
_symmetry.space_group_name_H-M   'P 1'
#
loop_
_entity.id
_entity.type
_entity.pdbx_description
1 polymer ?
#
loop_
_entity_poly.entity_id
_entity_poly.type
_entity_poly.pdbx_seq_one_letter_code
_entity_poly.pdbx_strand_id
1 'polypeptide(L)'
;MMALRAELAAIDPPRACDRAAERAGLGAAATGAAPDAPVARLAVRLERGPRPSLSFAWATAPEHCRLAWLRGRFLARGSLSLAGGRTHLEFVGPPEEAQALAARLAELGLPAAWRLRRGSGVVTWKSAEAVLRFFRLAGASAALLELEARLVARALQADLNRAANAEGANLDRAVRASSRQLAAIRVLAADGRLARLEPTIRAVARARLEAPEASLSDLAATGELSRAAVQRSLERLEALARSGLA
;
A
#
# COMPACT_ATOMS: atom_id res chain seq x y z
N MET A 1 3.92 10.31 -12.32
CA MET A 1 5.35 10.13 -12.66
C MET A 1 5.87 11.29 -13.51
N MET A 2 5.23 11.63 -14.64
CA MET A 2 5.68 12.75 -15.49
C MET A 2 5.75 14.10 -14.77
N ALA A 3 4.74 14.44 -13.95
CA ALA A 3 4.75 15.68 -13.17
C ALA A 3 5.95 15.81 -12.22
N LEU A 4 6.21 14.78 -11.40
CA LEU A 4 7.33 14.75 -10.47
C LEU A 4 8.69 14.89 -11.16
N ARG A 5 8.83 14.21 -12.29
CA ARG A 5 10.06 14.25 -13.07
C ARG A 5 10.26 15.59 -13.76
N ALA A 6 9.20 16.17 -14.30
CA ALA A 6 9.21 17.52 -14.88
C ALA A 6 9.53 18.57 -13.82
N GLU A 7 8.98 18.45 -12.61
CA GLU A 7 9.27 19.33 -11.48
C GLU A 7 10.75 19.25 -11.08
N LEU A 8 11.28 18.04 -10.83
CA LEU A 8 12.69 17.86 -10.52
C LEU A 8 13.59 18.40 -11.62
N ALA A 9 13.23 18.18 -12.89
CA ALA A 9 13.98 18.69 -14.03
C ALA A 9 13.87 20.21 -14.21
N ALA A 10 12.89 20.87 -13.57
CA ALA A 10 12.71 22.32 -13.60
C ALA A 10 13.56 23.05 -12.54
N ILE A 11 13.94 22.36 -11.46
CA ILE A 11 14.85 22.90 -10.42
C ILE A 11 16.10 23.46 -11.10
N ASP A 12 16.42 24.71 -10.79
CA ASP A 12 17.68 25.34 -11.20
C ASP A 12 18.61 25.38 -9.98
N PRO A 13 19.69 24.59 -9.97
CA PRO A 13 20.57 24.56 -8.80
C PRO A 13 21.26 25.91 -8.62
N PRO A 14 21.20 26.50 -7.40
CA PRO A 14 21.67 27.86 -7.18
C PRO A 14 23.19 28.00 -7.21
N ARG A 15 23.93 26.90 -6.97
CA ARG A 15 25.41 26.90 -6.94
C ARG A 15 25.97 26.28 -8.20
N ALA A 16 27.09 26.83 -8.69
CA ALA A 16 27.82 26.26 -9.82
C ALA A 16 28.26 24.80 -9.56
N CYS A 17 28.66 24.46 -8.33
CA CYS A 17 29.02 23.10 -7.95
C CYS A 17 27.82 22.13 -7.94
N ASP A 18 26.62 22.59 -7.59
CA ASP A 18 25.39 21.79 -7.69
C ASP A 18 25.04 21.50 -9.15
N ARG A 19 25.15 22.52 -10.01
CA ARG A 19 24.94 22.38 -11.46
C ARG A 19 25.91 21.36 -12.07
N ALA A 20 27.18 21.42 -11.67
CA ALA A 20 28.21 20.47 -12.07
C ALA A 20 27.88 19.04 -11.61
N ALA A 21 27.50 18.89 -10.34
CA ALA A 21 27.17 17.59 -9.76
C ALA A 21 25.93 16.97 -10.42
N GLU A 22 24.88 17.75 -10.64
CA GLU A 22 23.67 17.28 -11.32
C GLU A 22 23.93 16.88 -12.77
N ARG A 23 24.75 17.66 -13.49
CA ARG A 23 25.18 17.31 -14.85
C ARG A 23 25.97 15.99 -14.86
N ALA A 24 26.88 15.80 -13.91
CA ALA A 24 27.60 14.53 -13.78
C ALA A 24 26.67 13.36 -13.44
N GLY A 25 25.63 13.60 -12.63
CA GLY A 25 24.58 12.61 -12.33
C GLY A 25 23.75 12.20 -13.55
N LEU A 26 23.49 13.15 -14.46
CA LEU A 26 22.81 12.89 -15.72
C LEU A 26 23.64 11.99 -16.66
N GLY A 27 24.97 12.07 -16.61
CA GLY A 27 25.87 11.29 -17.46
C GLY A 27 25.57 11.48 -18.95
N ALA A 28 25.38 10.37 -19.69
CA ALA A 28 25.05 10.42 -21.12
C ALA A 28 23.75 11.19 -21.44
N ALA A 29 22.82 11.32 -20.48
CA ALA A 29 21.61 12.13 -20.67
C ALA A 29 21.94 13.63 -20.81
N ALA A 30 23.08 14.07 -20.28
CA ALA A 30 23.55 15.45 -20.44
C ALA A 30 24.14 15.74 -21.83
N THR A 31 24.47 14.71 -22.62
CA THR A 31 25.18 14.84 -23.91
C THR A 31 24.37 14.34 -25.11
N GLY A 32 23.04 14.21 -24.96
CA GLY A 32 22.14 13.86 -26.06
C GLY A 32 21.30 12.58 -25.88
N ALA A 33 21.59 11.76 -24.85
CA ALA A 33 20.77 10.58 -24.55
C ALA A 33 19.65 10.88 -23.53
N ALA A 34 19.07 12.07 -23.58
CA ALA A 34 18.03 12.47 -22.65
C ALA A 34 16.74 11.64 -22.91
N PRO A 35 16.17 11.00 -21.88
CA PRO A 35 15.00 10.13 -22.03
C PRO A 35 13.68 10.88 -22.32
N ASP A 36 13.63 12.19 -22.06
CA ASP A 36 12.45 13.03 -22.30
C ASP A 36 12.81 14.52 -22.44
N ALA A 37 11.83 15.31 -22.90
CA ALA A 37 12.01 16.73 -23.15
C ALA A 37 12.35 17.57 -21.89
N PRO A 38 11.73 17.36 -20.71
CA PRO A 38 12.18 18.02 -19.47
C PRO A 38 13.66 17.81 -19.16
N VAL A 39 14.16 16.58 -19.25
CA VAL A 39 15.57 16.27 -18.99
C VAL A 39 16.48 16.87 -20.07
N ALA A 40 16.06 16.85 -21.34
CA ALA A 40 16.81 17.49 -22.41
C ALA A 40 16.97 19.01 -22.18
N ARG A 41 15.89 19.68 -21.76
CA ARG A 41 15.95 21.11 -21.39
C ARG A 41 16.84 21.37 -20.19
N LEU A 42 16.79 20.53 -19.17
CA LEU A 42 17.71 20.61 -18.04
C LEU A 42 19.17 20.50 -18.49
N ALA A 43 19.49 19.51 -19.34
CA ALA A 43 20.85 19.31 -19.85
C ALA A 43 21.40 20.58 -20.51
N VAL A 44 20.62 21.24 -21.38
CA VAL A 44 20.98 22.52 -22.01
C VAL A 44 21.16 23.64 -20.98
N ARG A 45 20.29 23.74 -19.97
CA ARG A 45 20.43 24.76 -18.91
C ARG A 45 21.71 24.59 -18.10
N LEU A 46 22.11 23.34 -17.84
CA LEU A 46 23.32 23.02 -17.08
C LEU A 46 24.62 23.24 -17.89
N GLU A 47 24.55 23.39 -19.21
CA GLU A 47 25.71 23.77 -20.05
C GLU A 47 26.10 25.24 -19.92
N ARG A 48 25.17 26.07 -19.43
CA ARG A 48 25.44 27.48 -19.15
C ARG A 48 26.28 27.56 -17.88
N GLY A 49 27.60 27.45 -18.02
CA GLY A 49 28.59 27.49 -16.94
C GLY A 49 29.94 26.87 -17.35
N PRO A 50 31.00 26.98 -16.51
CA PRO A 50 32.26 26.30 -16.77
C PRO A 50 32.02 24.79 -16.87
N ARG A 51 32.52 24.16 -17.95
CA ARG A 51 32.37 22.72 -18.20
C ARG A 51 32.98 21.93 -17.03
N PRO A 52 32.17 21.30 -16.18
CA PRO A 52 32.70 20.45 -15.12
C PRO A 52 33.17 19.12 -15.72
N SER A 53 34.14 18.48 -15.09
CA SER A 53 34.52 17.11 -15.44
C SER A 53 33.30 16.19 -15.29
N LEU A 54 33.17 15.19 -16.17
CA LEU A 54 32.13 14.16 -16.04
C LEU A 54 32.35 13.25 -14.82
N SER A 55 33.53 13.32 -14.18
CA SER A 55 33.83 12.64 -12.93
C SER A 55 33.31 13.45 -11.73
N PHE A 56 32.46 12.82 -10.91
CA PHE A 56 31.98 13.37 -9.64
C PHE A 56 32.67 12.68 -8.46
N ALA A 57 33.45 13.43 -7.69
CA ALA A 57 34.15 12.93 -6.50
C ALA A 57 33.21 12.82 -5.29
N TRP A 58 32.41 11.75 -5.24
CA TRP A 58 31.40 11.55 -4.19
C TRP A 58 31.93 11.71 -2.76
N ALA A 59 33.07 11.08 -2.45
CA ALA A 59 33.62 11.00 -1.10
C ALA A 59 33.95 12.37 -0.49
N THR A 60 34.43 13.31 -1.30
CA THR A 60 34.83 14.65 -0.85
C THR A 60 33.78 15.72 -1.14
N ALA A 61 32.75 15.39 -1.91
CA ALA A 61 31.70 16.34 -2.25
C ALA A 61 30.84 16.68 -1.02
N PRO A 62 30.46 17.97 -0.85
CA PRO A 62 29.51 18.36 0.18
C PRO A 62 28.12 17.77 -0.10
N GLU A 63 27.29 17.67 0.93
CA GLU A 63 25.98 17.01 0.88
C GLU A 63 25.07 17.58 -0.22
N HIS A 64 25.03 18.92 -0.39
CA HIS A 64 24.21 19.56 -1.42
C HIS A 64 24.58 19.10 -2.85
N CYS A 65 25.88 18.91 -3.13
CA CYS A 65 26.36 18.37 -4.40
C CYS A 65 25.96 16.89 -4.57
N ARG A 66 26.03 16.08 -3.51
CA ARG A 66 25.62 14.66 -3.53
C ARG A 66 24.14 14.52 -3.86
N LEU A 67 23.30 15.37 -3.29
CA LEU A 67 21.86 15.44 -3.56
C LEU A 67 21.58 15.89 -5.01
N ALA A 68 22.29 16.91 -5.49
CA ALA A 68 22.19 17.36 -6.88
C ALA A 68 22.59 16.24 -7.87
N TRP A 69 23.69 15.51 -7.58
CA TRP A 69 24.12 14.36 -8.35
C TRP A 69 23.06 13.24 -8.37
N LEU A 70 22.45 12.93 -7.22
CA LEU A 70 21.38 11.93 -7.15
C LEU A 70 20.10 12.33 -7.87
N ARG A 71 19.73 13.62 -7.84
CA ARG A 71 18.63 14.14 -8.66
C ARG A 71 18.92 13.91 -10.14
N GLY A 72 20.11 14.27 -10.61
CA GLY A 72 20.56 13.98 -11.97
C GLY A 72 20.51 12.48 -12.29
N ARG A 73 20.94 11.63 -11.36
CA ARG A 73 20.91 10.17 -11.52
C ARG A 73 19.49 9.61 -11.65
N PHE A 74 18.55 10.10 -10.85
CA PHE A 74 17.14 9.75 -10.97
C PHE A 74 16.55 10.24 -12.30
N LEU A 75 16.87 11.48 -12.70
CA LEU A 75 16.46 12.01 -14.00
C LEU A 75 17.06 11.21 -15.16
N ALA A 76 18.26 10.64 -15.06
CA ALA A 76 18.81 9.84 -16.14
C ALA A 76 18.30 8.38 -16.16
N ARG A 77 18.12 7.76 -14.99
CA ARG A 77 18.00 6.29 -14.85
C ARG A 77 16.92 5.81 -13.90
N GLY A 78 16.24 6.74 -13.23
CA GLY A 78 15.23 6.46 -12.23
C GLY A 78 13.83 6.29 -12.82
N SER A 79 13.04 5.40 -12.23
CA SER A 79 11.62 5.22 -12.53
C SER A 79 10.83 5.01 -11.25
N LEU A 80 9.58 5.51 -11.20
CA LEU A 80 8.65 5.37 -10.08
C LEU A 80 7.35 4.72 -10.56
N SER A 81 7.04 3.54 -10.03
CA SER A 81 5.79 2.84 -10.26
C SER A 81 4.94 2.83 -8.98
N LEU A 82 3.64 3.06 -9.17
CA LEU A 82 2.62 2.97 -8.13
C LEU A 82 1.58 1.90 -8.48
N ALA A 83 1.98 0.85 -9.19
CA ALA A 83 1.07 -0.18 -9.71
C ALA A 83 0.64 -1.19 -8.61
N GLY A 84 -0.59 -1.68 -8.69
CA GLY A 84 -1.09 -2.77 -7.83
C GLY A 84 -1.02 -2.47 -6.33
N GLY A 85 -1.19 -1.20 -5.93
CA GLY A 85 -1.11 -0.77 -4.53
C GLY A 85 0.31 -0.75 -3.95
N ARG A 86 1.35 -0.99 -4.76
CA ARG A 86 2.74 -1.00 -4.32
C ARG A 86 3.47 0.24 -4.83
N THR A 87 4.31 0.79 -3.97
CA THR A 87 5.27 1.83 -4.35
C THR A 87 6.59 1.16 -4.70
N HIS A 88 7.12 1.46 -5.88
CA HIS A 88 8.38 0.89 -6.36
C HIS A 88 9.17 1.96 -7.09
N LEU A 89 10.33 2.32 -6.56
CA LEU A 89 11.31 3.15 -7.26
C LEU A 89 12.50 2.29 -7.63
N GLU A 90 12.99 2.43 -8.86
CA GLU A 90 14.23 1.80 -9.27
C GLU A 90 15.13 2.70 -10.11
N PHE A 91 16.44 2.53 -9.94
CA PHE A 91 17.49 3.00 -10.84
C PHE A 91 17.99 1.81 -11.64
N VAL A 92 18.06 1.94 -12.96
CA VAL A 92 18.55 0.87 -13.85
C VAL A 92 19.77 1.37 -14.63
N GLY A 93 20.88 0.64 -14.55
CA GLY A 93 22.14 1.02 -15.18
C GLY A 93 23.13 -0.14 -15.33
N PRO A 94 24.41 0.17 -15.59
CA PRO A 94 25.47 -0.83 -15.67
C PRO A 94 25.58 -1.67 -14.38
N PRO A 95 25.86 -2.98 -14.48
CA PRO A 95 25.93 -3.88 -13.33
C PRO A 95 26.96 -3.46 -12.29
N GLU A 96 28.10 -2.95 -12.72
CA GLU A 96 29.22 -2.51 -11.89
C GLU A 96 28.89 -1.27 -11.03
N GLU A 97 27.88 -0.48 -11.40
CA GLU A 97 27.52 0.75 -10.69
C GLU A 97 26.49 0.54 -9.58
N ALA A 98 25.76 -0.58 -9.57
CA ALA A 98 24.61 -0.77 -8.68
C ALA A 98 24.98 -0.78 -7.20
N GLN A 99 26.02 -1.55 -6.83
CA GLN A 99 26.49 -1.63 -5.45
C GLN A 99 27.02 -0.27 -4.96
N ALA A 100 27.79 0.43 -5.80
CA ALA A 100 28.31 1.76 -5.48
C ALA A 100 27.17 2.77 -5.28
N LEU A 101 26.14 2.76 -6.14
CA LEU A 101 24.98 3.63 -5.99
C LEU A 101 24.19 3.32 -4.71
N ALA A 102 24.01 2.04 -4.35
CA ALA A 102 23.35 1.65 -3.12
C ALA A 102 24.13 2.12 -1.87
N ALA A 103 25.46 2.02 -1.88
CA ALA A 103 26.31 2.52 -0.80
C ALA A 103 26.19 4.04 -0.64
N ARG A 104 26.25 4.79 -1.75
CA ARG A 104 26.05 6.25 -1.77
C ARG A 104 24.70 6.68 -1.20
N LEU A 105 23.63 5.95 -1.56
CA LEU A 105 22.30 6.21 -1.02
C LEU A 105 22.23 5.91 0.49
N ALA A 106 22.88 4.84 0.95
CA ALA A 106 22.95 4.51 2.37
C ALA A 106 23.67 5.60 3.20
N GLU A 107 24.75 6.21 2.67
CA GLU A 107 25.45 7.33 3.32
C GLU A 107 24.54 8.56 3.57
N LEU A 108 23.48 8.73 2.77
CA LEU A 108 22.49 9.80 2.95
C LEU A 108 21.26 9.36 3.76
N GLY A 109 21.36 8.22 4.44
CA GLY A 109 20.26 7.65 5.23
C GLY A 109 19.11 7.11 4.36
N LEU A 110 19.39 6.74 3.11
CA LEU A 110 18.43 6.15 2.16
C LEU A 110 18.87 4.73 1.74
N PRO A 111 19.02 3.76 2.66
CA PRO A 111 19.48 2.42 2.30
C PRO A 111 18.57 1.81 1.22
N ALA A 112 19.18 1.30 0.16
CA ALA A 112 18.48 0.74 -1.00
C ALA A 112 18.94 -0.70 -1.26
N ALA A 113 18.02 -1.55 -1.66
CA ALA A 113 18.37 -2.89 -2.13
C ALA A 113 18.97 -2.79 -3.53
N TRP A 114 19.96 -3.63 -3.84
CA TRP A 114 20.50 -3.74 -5.19
C TRP A 114 20.60 -5.18 -5.64
N ARG A 115 20.55 -5.40 -6.96
CA ARG A 115 20.69 -6.72 -7.59
C ARG A 115 21.08 -6.60 -9.05
N LEU A 116 21.53 -7.70 -9.64
CA LEU A 116 21.65 -7.84 -11.09
C LEU A 116 20.35 -8.39 -11.69
N ARG A 117 19.91 -7.82 -12.81
CA ARG A 117 18.70 -8.22 -13.54
C ARG A 117 18.96 -8.13 -15.04
N ARG A 118 19.00 -9.28 -15.74
CA ARG A 118 19.18 -9.37 -17.20
C ARG A 118 20.40 -8.56 -17.71
N GLY A 119 21.55 -8.72 -17.04
CA GLY A 119 22.79 -8.00 -17.38
C GLY A 119 22.84 -6.53 -16.94
N SER A 120 21.80 -6.01 -16.30
CA SER A 120 21.77 -4.65 -15.74
C SER A 120 21.87 -4.65 -14.21
N GLY A 121 22.47 -3.61 -13.67
CA GLY A 121 22.41 -3.27 -12.25
C GLY A 121 21.11 -2.57 -11.91
N VAL A 122 20.44 -2.98 -10.84
CA VAL A 122 19.18 -2.39 -10.38
C VAL A 122 19.27 -2.04 -8.90
N VAL A 123 19.00 -0.78 -8.57
CA VAL A 123 18.90 -0.28 -7.18
C VAL A 123 17.47 0.14 -6.92
N THR A 124 16.86 -0.26 -5.80
CA THR A 124 15.41 -0.12 -5.62
C THR A 124 14.96 0.14 -4.19
N TRP A 125 13.84 0.86 -4.08
CA TRP A 125 12.99 0.94 -2.89
C TRP A 125 11.59 0.41 -3.18
N LYS A 126 11.06 -0.34 -2.21
CA LYS A 126 9.64 -0.75 -2.16
C LYS A 126 8.84 -0.02 -1.07
N SER A 127 9.53 0.76 -0.22
CA SER A 127 8.91 1.54 0.83
C SER A 127 8.47 2.90 0.28
N ALA A 128 7.20 3.25 0.50
CA ALA A 128 6.69 4.58 0.18
C ALA A 128 7.45 5.67 0.96
N GLU A 129 7.77 5.42 2.23
CA GLU A 129 8.51 6.35 3.08
C GLU A 129 9.91 6.68 2.51
N ALA A 130 10.66 5.65 2.11
CA ALA A 130 11.99 5.84 1.52
C ALA A 130 11.92 6.64 0.21
N VAL A 131 10.91 6.37 -0.61
CA VAL A 131 10.68 7.09 -1.87
C VAL A 131 10.32 8.56 -1.62
N LEU A 132 9.42 8.83 -0.68
CA LEU A 132 9.04 10.20 -0.30
C LEU A 132 10.23 10.97 0.27
N ARG A 133 11.01 10.35 1.16
CA ARG A 133 12.23 10.95 1.73
C ARG A 133 13.25 11.28 0.64
N PHE A 134 13.47 10.37 -0.31
CA PHE A 134 14.35 10.62 -1.46
C PHE A 134 13.91 11.86 -2.24
N PHE A 135 12.63 11.95 -2.61
CA PHE A 135 12.14 13.08 -3.40
C PHE A 135 12.17 14.41 -2.64
N ARG A 136 11.94 14.37 -1.33
CA ARG A 136 12.09 15.55 -0.46
C ARG A 136 13.53 16.05 -0.46
N LEU A 137 14.50 15.15 -0.30
CA LEU A 137 15.93 15.47 -0.36
C LEU A 137 16.39 15.90 -1.77
N ALA A 138 15.75 15.37 -2.82
CA ALA A 138 16.00 15.78 -4.20
C ALA A 138 15.40 17.17 -4.54
N GLY A 139 14.59 17.75 -3.65
CA GLY A 139 14.01 19.09 -3.80
C GLY A 139 12.64 19.12 -4.47
N ALA A 140 11.93 17.99 -4.57
CA ALA A 140 10.54 18.00 -5.00
C ALA A 140 9.62 18.60 -3.93
N SER A 141 8.56 19.27 -4.38
CA SER A 141 7.62 20.03 -3.56
C SER A 141 6.17 19.72 -3.95
N ALA A 142 5.63 20.36 -4.99
CA ALA A 142 4.22 20.26 -5.37
C ALA A 142 3.82 18.84 -5.81
N ALA A 143 4.59 18.21 -6.72
CA ALA A 143 4.29 16.85 -7.15
C ALA A 143 4.62 15.81 -6.07
N LEU A 144 5.46 16.14 -5.09
CA LEU A 144 5.67 15.31 -3.90
C LEU A 144 4.42 15.33 -3.02
N LEU A 145 3.83 16.49 -2.79
CA LEU A 145 2.56 16.61 -2.04
C LEU A 145 1.42 15.84 -2.72
N GLU A 146 1.31 15.94 -4.06
CA GLU A 146 0.35 15.13 -4.81
C GLU A 146 0.61 13.63 -4.67
N LEU A 147 1.88 13.21 -4.65
CA LEU A 147 2.26 11.81 -4.46
C LEU A 147 1.86 11.33 -3.05
N GLU A 148 2.14 12.11 -2.01
CA GLU A 148 1.75 11.82 -0.63
C GLU A 148 0.22 11.68 -0.51
N ALA A 149 -0.54 12.63 -1.06
CA ALA A 149 -2.01 12.58 -1.06
C ALA A 149 -2.56 11.31 -1.74
N ARG A 150 -1.98 10.91 -2.88
CA ARG A 150 -2.38 9.67 -3.57
C ARG A 150 -2.08 8.42 -2.76
N LEU A 151 -0.95 8.39 -2.04
CA LEU A 151 -0.58 7.26 -1.20
C LEU A 151 -1.52 7.13 0.01
N VAL A 152 -1.88 8.25 0.64
CA VAL A 152 -2.85 8.29 1.75
C VAL A 152 -4.23 7.83 1.27
N ALA A 153 -4.75 8.38 0.17
CA ALA A 153 -6.05 8.00 -0.35
C ALA A 153 -6.15 6.50 -0.65
N ARG A 154 -5.07 5.90 -1.17
CA ARG A 154 -5.01 4.45 -1.43
C ARG A 154 -4.94 3.61 -0.16
N ALA A 155 -4.22 4.06 0.87
CA ALA A 155 -4.19 3.38 2.16
C ALA A 155 -5.60 3.33 2.76
N LEU A 156 -6.31 4.47 2.74
CA LEU A 156 -7.70 4.57 3.20
C LEU A 156 -8.64 3.67 2.40
N GLN A 157 -8.53 3.65 1.07
CA GLN A 157 -9.32 2.73 0.24
C GLN A 157 -9.05 1.25 0.56
N ALA A 158 -7.79 0.89 0.82
CA ALA A 158 -7.44 -0.46 1.21
C ALA A 158 -8.04 -0.85 2.57
N ASP A 159 -8.05 0.08 3.54
CA ASP A 159 -8.70 -0.11 4.84
C ASP A 159 -10.21 -0.29 4.70
N LEU A 160 -10.87 0.58 3.93
CA LEU A 160 -12.31 0.48 3.66
C LEU A 160 -12.68 -0.84 2.98
N ASN A 161 -11.89 -1.27 1.99
CA ASN A 161 -12.12 -2.55 1.32
C ASN A 161 -11.95 -3.73 2.27
N ARG A 162 -10.96 -3.70 3.17
CA ARG A 162 -10.79 -4.73 4.20
C ARG A 162 -11.98 -4.76 5.16
N ALA A 163 -12.46 -3.59 5.60
CA ALA A 163 -13.61 -3.47 6.48
C ALA A 163 -14.89 -4.01 5.81
N ALA A 164 -15.18 -3.58 4.58
CA ALA A 164 -16.33 -4.03 3.81
C ALA A 164 -16.30 -5.55 3.56
N ASN A 165 -15.13 -6.10 3.23
CA ASN A 165 -14.98 -7.55 3.05
C ASN A 165 -15.22 -8.32 4.35
N ALA A 166 -14.74 -7.80 5.48
CA ALA A 166 -14.97 -8.42 6.79
C ALA A 166 -16.46 -8.39 7.18
N GLU A 167 -17.13 -7.27 6.92
CA GLU A 167 -18.55 -7.08 7.18
C GLU A 167 -19.41 -7.99 6.30
N GLY A 168 -19.12 -8.07 5.00
CA GLY A 168 -19.78 -9.00 4.08
C GLY A 168 -19.62 -10.46 4.52
N ALA A 169 -18.39 -10.87 4.89
CA ALA A 169 -18.15 -12.22 5.39
C ALA A 169 -18.86 -12.51 6.73
N ASN A 170 -19.04 -11.50 7.59
CA ASN A 170 -19.82 -11.62 8.83
C ASN A 170 -21.31 -11.80 8.52
N LEU A 171 -21.85 -11.00 7.60
CA LEU A 171 -23.24 -11.08 7.18
C LEU A 171 -23.56 -12.44 6.56
N ASP A 172 -22.70 -12.94 5.65
CA ASP A 172 -22.86 -14.26 5.04
C ASP A 172 -22.90 -15.39 6.07
N ARG A 173 -22.02 -15.34 7.09
CA ARG A 173 -22.04 -16.31 8.18
C ARG A 173 -23.32 -16.22 9.01
N ALA A 174 -23.78 -15.00 9.31
CA ALA A 174 -25.01 -14.77 10.06
C ALA A 174 -26.24 -15.30 9.30
N VAL A 175 -26.35 -15.01 8.00
CA VAL A 175 -27.42 -15.51 7.14
C VAL A 175 -27.42 -17.04 7.09
N ARG A 176 -26.25 -17.68 6.87
CA ARG A 176 -26.16 -19.15 6.85
C ARG A 176 -26.52 -19.77 8.20
N ALA A 177 -26.12 -19.15 9.31
CA ALA A 177 -26.48 -19.61 10.64
C ALA A 177 -27.98 -19.50 10.90
N SER A 178 -28.57 -18.35 10.60
CA SER A 178 -30.01 -18.12 10.76
C SER A 178 -30.83 -19.12 9.94
N SER A 179 -30.47 -19.37 8.67
CA SER A 179 -31.14 -20.37 7.83
C SER A 179 -31.14 -21.77 8.44
N ARG A 180 -30.01 -22.22 9.02
CA ARG A 180 -29.94 -23.53 9.70
C ARG A 180 -30.78 -23.57 10.98
N GLN A 181 -30.73 -22.50 11.77
CA GLN A 181 -31.49 -22.36 13.01
C GLN A 181 -33.00 -22.41 12.73
N LEU A 182 -33.47 -21.67 11.74
CA LEU A 182 -34.88 -21.67 11.31
C LEU A 182 -35.32 -23.06 10.81
N ALA A 183 -34.48 -23.75 10.04
CA ALA A 183 -34.77 -25.11 9.60
C ALA A 183 -34.89 -26.08 10.78
N ALA A 184 -33.97 -26.03 11.74
CA ALA A 184 -34.00 -26.84 12.95
C ALA A 184 -35.26 -26.59 13.80
N ILE A 185 -35.62 -25.31 13.99
CA ILE A 185 -36.83 -24.92 14.71
C ILE A 185 -38.09 -25.47 14.02
N ARG A 186 -38.17 -25.37 12.68
CA ARG A 186 -39.32 -25.89 11.91
C ARG A 186 -39.46 -27.41 12.03
N VAL A 187 -38.35 -28.16 11.97
CA VAL A 187 -38.36 -29.64 12.17
C VAL A 187 -38.90 -29.99 13.55
N LEU A 188 -38.36 -29.38 14.60
CA LEU A 188 -38.78 -29.62 15.99
C LEU A 188 -40.22 -29.17 16.28
N ALA A 189 -40.70 -28.15 15.56
CA ALA A 189 -42.09 -27.72 15.67
C ALA A 189 -43.03 -28.74 15.04
N ALA A 190 -42.71 -29.26 13.86
CA ALA A 190 -43.54 -30.20 13.10
C ALA A 190 -43.74 -31.55 13.81
N ASP A 191 -42.73 -32.03 14.55
CA ASP A 191 -42.79 -33.29 15.30
C ASP A 191 -43.21 -33.12 16.78
N GLY A 192 -43.57 -31.89 17.18
CA GLY A 192 -44.03 -31.55 18.54
C GLY A 192 -42.95 -31.55 19.62
N ARG A 193 -41.68 -31.81 19.30
CA ARG A 193 -40.58 -31.79 20.28
C ARG A 193 -40.31 -30.39 20.82
N LEU A 194 -40.50 -29.35 20.01
CA LEU A 194 -40.26 -27.96 20.41
C LEU A 194 -41.08 -27.55 21.64
N ALA A 195 -42.34 -27.98 21.72
CA ALA A 195 -43.22 -27.68 22.85
C ALA A 195 -42.75 -28.29 24.18
N ARG A 196 -41.97 -29.38 24.12
CA ARG A 196 -41.45 -30.11 25.29
C ARG A 196 -40.12 -29.56 25.82
N LEU A 197 -39.47 -28.64 25.10
CA LEU A 197 -38.20 -28.03 25.51
C LEU A 197 -38.41 -27.01 26.63
N GLU A 198 -37.35 -26.70 27.37
CA GLU A 198 -37.38 -25.70 28.46
C GLU A 198 -37.89 -24.33 27.98
N PRO A 199 -38.56 -23.55 28.85
CA PRO A 199 -39.13 -22.24 28.50
C PRO A 199 -38.15 -21.30 27.79
N THR A 200 -36.90 -21.25 28.27
CA THR A 200 -35.84 -20.41 27.69
C THR A 200 -35.53 -20.79 26.24
N ILE A 201 -35.43 -22.09 25.93
CA ILE A 201 -35.15 -22.56 24.56
C ILE A 201 -36.32 -22.25 23.64
N ARG A 202 -37.56 -22.42 24.12
CA ARG A 202 -38.77 -22.06 23.36
C ARG A 202 -38.86 -20.56 23.08
N ALA A 203 -38.53 -19.73 24.07
CA ALA A 203 -38.50 -18.28 23.91
C ALA A 203 -37.46 -17.86 22.84
N VAL A 204 -36.27 -18.45 22.87
CA VAL A 204 -35.23 -18.21 21.85
C VAL A 204 -35.67 -18.67 20.46
N ALA A 205 -36.30 -19.85 20.35
CA ALA A 205 -36.83 -20.36 19.08
C ALA A 205 -37.89 -19.41 18.48
N ARG A 206 -38.79 -18.91 19.32
CA ARG A 206 -39.82 -17.94 18.93
C ARG A 206 -39.19 -16.63 18.47
N ALA A 207 -38.27 -16.07 19.26
CA ALA A 207 -37.59 -14.82 18.91
C ALA A 207 -36.82 -14.94 17.57
N ARG A 208 -36.17 -16.07 17.31
CA ARG A 208 -35.49 -16.32 16.03
C ARG A 208 -36.47 -16.46 14.85
N LEU A 209 -37.66 -17.03 15.04
CA LEU A 209 -38.70 -17.08 14.00
C LEU A 209 -39.29 -15.70 13.71
N GLU A 210 -39.50 -14.89 14.75
CA GLU A 210 -40.06 -13.55 14.66
C GLU A 210 -39.06 -12.55 14.04
N ALA A 211 -37.76 -12.73 14.30
CA ALA A 211 -36.69 -11.92 13.72
C ALA A 211 -35.56 -12.78 13.11
N PRO A 212 -35.76 -13.34 11.90
CA PRO A 212 -34.77 -14.13 11.16
C PRO A 212 -33.43 -13.41 10.97
N GLU A 213 -33.45 -12.12 10.72
CA GLU A 213 -32.30 -11.26 10.42
C GLU A 213 -31.58 -10.74 11.67
N ALA A 214 -32.20 -10.85 12.85
CA ALA A 214 -31.64 -10.33 14.09
C ALA A 214 -30.31 -11.00 14.46
N SER A 215 -29.35 -10.22 14.96
CA SER A 215 -28.13 -10.78 15.52
C SER A 215 -28.41 -11.56 16.81
N LEU A 216 -27.44 -12.36 17.28
CA LEU A 216 -27.55 -13.01 18.59
C LEU A 216 -27.69 -11.99 19.73
N SER A 217 -27.10 -10.80 19.57
CA SER A 217 -27.22 -9.71 20.54
C SER A 217 -28.62 -9.11 20.53
N ASP A 218 -29.23 -8.94 19.36
CA ASP A 218 -30.59 -8.39 19.24
C ASP A 218 -31.61 -9.36 19.83
N LEU A 219 -31.49 -10.66 19.53
CA LEU A 219 -32.31 -11.70 20.15
C LEU A 219 -32.15 -11.76 21.68
N ALA A 220 -30.92 -11.54 22.16
CA ALA A 220 -30.62 -11.52 23.59
C ALA A 220 -31.29 -10.33 24.27
N ALA A 221 -31.25 -9.15 23.66
CA ALA A 221 -31.91 -7.95 24.16
C ALA A 221 -33.44 -8.14 24.23
N THR A 222 -34.06 -8.70 23.19
CA THR A 222 -35.52 -8.95 23.17
C THR A 222 -35.96 -9.97 24.21
N GLY A 223 -35.12 -10.94 24.54
CA GLY A 223 -35.44 -12.01 25.49
C GLY A 223 -34.99 -11.76 26.93
N GLU A 224 -34.36 -10.62 27.23
CA GLU A 224 -33.65 -10.38 28.51
C GLU A 224 -32.63 -11.49 28.86
N LEU A 225 -32.02 -12.08 27.83
CA LEU A 225 -31.04 -13.15 27.96
C LEU A 225 -29.63 -12.63 27.72
N SER A 226 -28.63 -13.37 28.19
CA SER A 226 -27.25 -13.14 27.71
C SER A 226 -27.10 -13.66 26.28
N ARG A 227 -26.26 -12.99 25.47
CA ARG A 227 -25.87 -13.47 24.13
C ARG A 227 -25.43 -14.93 24.13
N ALA A 228 -24.69 -15.35 25.16
CA ALA A 228 -24.21 -16.72 25.30
C ALA A 228 -25.34 -17.72 25.60
N ALA A 229 -26.38 -17.31 26.35
CA ALA A 229 -27.56 -18.15 26.58
C ALA A 229 -28.34 -18.37 25.28
N VAL A 230 -28.58 -17.31 24.50
CA VAL A 230 -29.21 -17.40 23.17
C VAL A 230 -28.43 -18.34 22.25
N GLN A 231 -27.10 -18.19 22.19
CA GLN A 231 -26.24 -19.04 21.38
C GLN A 231 -26.39 -20.52 21.76
N ARG A 232 -26.27 -20.86 23.04
CA ARG A 232 -26.41 -22.25 23.52
C ARG A 232 -27.79 -22.83 23.23
N SER A 233 -28.85 -22.04 23.37
CA SER A 233 -30.21 -22.48 23.03
C SER A 233 -30.35 -22.80 21.54
N LEU A 234 -29.79 -21.97 20.65
CA LEU A 234 -29.81 -22.22 19.20
C LEU A 234 -28.97 -23.44 18.81
N GLU A 235 -27.78 -23.61 19.39
CA GLU A 235 -26.94 -24.80 19.19
C GLU A 235 -27.66 -26.08 19.65
N ARG A 236 -28.39 -26.00 20.77
CA ARG A 236 -29.21 -27.11 21.29
C ARG A 236 -30.36 -27.45 20.35
N LEU A 237 -31.06 -26.46 19.79
CA LEU A 237 -32.12 -26.66 18.80
C LEU A 237 -31.57 -27.34 17.54
N GLU A 238 -30.45 -26.85 17.00
CA GLU A 238 -29.78 -27.47 15.85
C GLU A 238 -29.34 -28.92 16.13
N ALA A 239 -28.83 -29.21 17.33
CA ALA A 239 -28.43 -30.56 17.73
C ALA A 239 -29.62 -31.53 17.85
N LEU A 240 -30.71 -31.10 18.50
CA LEU A 240 -31.92 -31.90 18.68
C LEU A 240 -32.63 -32.20 17.35
N ALA A 241 -32.63 -31.25 16.43
CA ALA A 241 -33.17 -31.46 15.09
C ALA A 241 -32.42 -32.56 14.34
N ARG A 242 -31.08 -32.60 14.44
CA ARG A 242 -30.25 -33.65 13.83
C ARG A 242 -30.46 -35.03 14.46
N SER A 243 -30.69 -35.11 15.76
CA SER A 243 -30.81 -36.39 16.47
C SER A 243 -32.16 -37.09 16.33
N GLY A 244 -33.14 -36.48 15.65
CA GLY A 244 -34.46 -37.08 15.38
C GLY A 244 -34.66 -37.56 13.94
N LEU A 245 -33.60 -37.56 13.13
CA LEU A 245 -33.59 -38.07 11.75
C LEU A 245 -33.16 -39.56 11.68
N ALA A 246 -33.40 -40.33 12.74
CA ALA A 246 -33.15 -41.77 12.79
C ALA A 246 -34.47 -42.52 12.94
#